data_AF-A0A9D9G894-F1
#
_entry.id   AF-A0A9D9G894-F1
#
_cell.length_a   1.000
_cell.length_b   1.000
_cell.length_c   1.000
_cell.angle_alpha   90.00
_cell.angle_beta   90.00
_cell.angle_gamma   90.00
#
_symmetry.space_group_name_H-M   'P 1'
#
loop_
_entity.id
_entity.type
_entity.pdbx_description
1 polymer ?
#
loop_
_entity_poly.entity_id
_entity_poly.type
_entity_poly.pdbx_seq_one_letter_code
_entity_poly.pdbx_strand_id
1 'polypeptide(L)'
;AINLRTLNCAHNRLENLEISGCTNLRNLYAGYNQLSFISFVGLEKLENINIDSNKISKLYVQGLSNLQTLFCSDNHMTKLVVNNCDNLSDLNASYNDLTALNLNGTSKLAFIDLEWNDLTYLDLSNQPFLQRLDVSHNQLITLDLTNDTVLSFINLSDNYSLNDLRTDGCYSIRQIVGTWHDYNF
;
A
#
# COMPACT_ATOMS: atom_id res chain seq x y z
N ALA A 1 6.24 23.52 -14.69
CA ALA A 1 4.94 24.15 -14.41
C ALA A 1 4.82 24.44 -12.90
N ILE A 2 5.45 25.53 -12.41
CA ILE A 2 5.64 25.75 -10.96
C ILE A 2 4.33 25.93 -10.17
N ASN A 3 3.23 26.27 -10.83
CA ASN A 3 1.92 26.47 -10.20
C ASN A 3 0.97 25.27 -10.37
N LEU A 4 1.41 24.19 -11.03
CA LEU A 4 0.57 23.03 -11.27
C LEU A 4 0.25 22.34 -9.94
N ARG A 5 -1.04 22.22 -9.61
CA ARG A 5 -1.51 21.56 -8.38
C ARG A 5 -2.12 20.19 -8.64
N THR A 6 -2.64 19.98 -9.84
CA THR A 6 -3.21 18.71 -10.26
C THR A 6 -2.68 18.39 -11.65
N LEU A 7 -2.18 17.17 -11.81
CA LEU A 7 -1.83 16.60 -13.10
C LEU A 7 -2.67 15.35 -13.29
N ASN A 8 -3.53 15.37 -14.31
CA ASN A 8 -4.25 14.17 -14.76
C ASN A 8 -3.79 13.83 -16.18
N CYS A 9 -3.11 12.70 -16.29
CA CYS A 9 -2.64 12.11 -17.54
C CYS A 9 -3.01 10.62 -17.59
N ALA A 10 -4.04 10.21 -16.84
CA ALA A 10 -4.51 8.84 -16.83
C ALA A 10 -5.10 8.41 -18.18
N HIS A 11 -5.16 7.11 -18.43
CA HIS A 11 -5.70 6.52 -19.66
C HIS A 11 -4.99 6.99 -20.94
N ASN A 12 -3.67 7.03 -20.91
CA ASN A 12 -2.84 7.30 -22.06
C ASN A 12 -1.95 6.08 -22.36
N ARG A 13 -0.90 6.30 -23.15
CA ARG A 13 0.12 5.29 -23.45
C ARG A 13 1.51 5.80 -23.05
N LEU A 14 1.57 6.58 -21.97
CA LEU A 14 2.82 7.16 -21.50
C LEU A 14 3.74 6.05 -21.01
N GLU A 15 4.90 5.94 -21.63
CA GLU A 15 5.98 5.07 -21.15
C GLU A 15 6.87 5.79 -20.13
N ASN A 16 6.88 7.12 -20.17
CA ASN A 16 7.66 7.99 -19.31
C ASN A 16 6.83 9.20 -18.87
N LEU A 17 7.06 9.67 -17.64
CA LEU A 17 6.43 10.86 -17.09
C LEU A 17 7.45 11.66 -16.27
N GLU A 18 7.89 12.79 -16.81
CA GLU A 18 8.81 13.71 -16.17
C GLU A 18 8.01 14.82 -15.46
N ILE A 19 8.04 14.82 -14.13
CA ILE A 19 7.31 15.78 -13.27
C ILE A 19 8.25 16.56 -12.34
N SER A 20 9.56 16.46 -12.56
CA SER A 20 10.55 17.24 -11.82
C SER A 20 10.25 18.74 -11.91
N GLY A 21 10.35 19.44 -10.78
CA GLY A 21 10.04 20.86 -10.68
C GLY A 21 8.55 21.23 -10.55
N CYS A 22 7.63 20.27 -10.53
CA CYS A 22 6.22 20.51 -10.19
C CYS A 22 6.01 20.59 -8.66
N THR A 23 6.78 21.41 -7.97
CA THR A 23 6.88 21.44 -6.49
C THR A 23 5.59 21.84 -5.75
N ASN A 24 4.58 22.34 -6.46
CA ASN A 24 3.26 22.64 -5.92
C ASN A 24 2.19 21.59 -6.25
N LEU A 25 2.58 20.47 -6.88
CA LEU A 25 1.69 19.38 -7.24
C LEU A 25 1.16 18.70 -5.97
N ARG A 26 -0.15 18.54 -5.90
CA ARG A 26 -0.88 17.88 -4.81
C ARG A 26 -1.54 16.59 -5.27
N ASN A 27 -2.05 16.58 -6.50
CA ASN A 27 -2.76 15.43 -7.06
C ASN A 27 -2.09 14.96 -8.34
N LEU A 28 -1.71 13.70 -8.36
CA LEU A 28 -1.16 13.03 -9.53
C LEU A 28 -2.04 11.84 -9.90
N TYR A 29 -2.70 11.94 -11.06
CA TYR A 29 -3.45 10.85 -11.67
C TYR A 29 -2.74 10.42 -12.95
N ALA A 30 -2.00 9.33 -12.90
CA ALA A 30 -1.23 8.77 -14.00
C ALA A 30 -1.50 7.26 -14.21
N GLY A 31 -2.61 6.75 -13.65
CA GLY A 31 -3.03 5.36 -13.87
C GLY A 31 -3.40 5.04 -15.32
N TYR A 32 -3.45 3.76 -15.66
CA TYR A 32 -3.73 3.25 -17.02
C TYR A 32 -2.78 3.84 -18.06
N ASN A 33 -1.48 3.61 -17.87
CA ASN A 33 -0.40 4.02 -18.77
C ASN A 33 0.56 2.82 -18.98
N GLN A 34 1.78 3.09 -19.42
CA GLN A 34 2.83 2.09 -19.59
C GLN A 34 4.10 2.47 -18.84
N LEU A 35 3.96 3.22 -17.73
CA LEU A 35 5.08 3.70 -16.95
C LEU A 35 5.82 2.51 -16.34
N SER A 36 7.11 2.41 -16.62
CA SER A 36 8.00 1.42 -15.97
C SER A 36 8.70 2.00 -14.74
N PHE A 37 8.70 3.33 -14.62
CA PHE A 37 9.35 4.08 -13.55
C PHE A 37 8.64 5.41 -13.32
N ILE A 38 8.64 5.87 -12.08
CA ILE A 38 8.25 7.24 -11.70
C ILE A 38 9.06 7.68 -10.47
N SER A 39 9.37 8.98 -10.39
CA SER A 39 10.07 9.58 -9.27
C SER A 39 9.24 10.71 -8.66
N PHE A 40 9.21 10.77 -7.33
CA PHE A 40 8.51 11.81 -6.57
C PHE A 40 9.45 12.83 -5.93
N VAL A 41 10.74 12.81 -6.31
CA VAL A 41 11.75 13.71 -5.73
C VAL A 41 11.34 15.18 -5.95
N GLY A 42 11.28 15.94 -4.86
CA GLY A 42 10.90 17.36 -4.87
C GLY A 42 9.38 17.62 -4.93
N LEU A 43 8.55 16.59 -4.79
CA LEU A 43 7.08 16.70 -4.84
C LEU A 43 6.43 16.55 -3.45
N GLU A 44 7.03 17.14 -2.42
CA GLU A 44 6.66 17.00 -0.99
C GLU A 44 5.24 17.45 -0.65
N LYS A 45 4.58 18.17 -1.56
CA LYS A 45 3.18 18.62 -1.42
C LYS A 45 2.16 17.63 -1.98
N LEU A 46 2.59 16.48 -2.50
CA LEU A 46 1.66 15.44 -2.95
C LEU A 46 0.78 14.98 -1.79
N GLU A 47 -0.52 14.97 -2.04
CA GLU A 47 -1.59 14.53 -1.15
C GLU A 47 -2.23 13.25 -1.70
N ASN A 48 -2.38 13.13 -3.02
CA ASN A 48 -3.01 11.99 -3.67
C ASN A 48 -2.21 11.51 -4.89
N ILE A 49 -1.91 10.23 -4.92
CA ILE A 49 -1.22 9.56 -6.03
C ILE A 49 -2.06 8.39 -6.51
N ASN A 50 -2.40 8.37 -7.79
CA ASN A 50 -2.91 7.20 -8.50
C ASN A 50 -2.00 6.90 -9.69
N ILE A 51 -1.40 5.71 -9.67
CA ILE A 51 -0.54 5.15 -10.71
C ILE A 51 -0.93 3.70 -11.04
N ASP A 52 -2.21 3.36 -10.83
CA ASP A 52 -2.76 2.02 -11.08
C ASP A 52 -2.55 1.60 -12.54
N SER A 53 -2.53 0.30 -12.84
CA SER A 53 -2.47 -0.22 -14.22
C SER A 53 -1.30 0.39 -15.01
N ASN A 54 -0.09 0.12 -14.54
CA ASN A 54 1.17 0.52 -15.17
C ASN A 54 2.12 -0.69 -15.23
N LYS A 55 3.42 -0.47 -15.47
CA LYS A 55 4.44 -1.53 -15.59
C LYS A 55 5.57 -1.33 -14.57
N ILE A 56 5.27 -0.69 -13.43
CA ILE A 56 6.27 -0.33 -12.42
C ILE A 56 6.71 -1.61 -11.71
N SER A 57 8.02 -1.84 -11.65
CA SER A 57 8.60 -3.03 -11.02
C SER A 57 9.08 -2.80 -9.58
N LYS A 58 9.37 -1.54 -9.23
CA LYS A 58 9.76 -1.10 -7.88
C LYS A 58 9.29 0.32 -7.66
N LEU A 59 8.72 0.61 -6.50
CA LEU A 59 8.26 1.94 -6.14
C LEU A 59 8.88 2.40 -4.81
N TYR A 60 9.34 3.64 -4.81
CA TYR A 60 9.90 4.30 -3.63
C TYR A 60 9.14 5.60 -3.39
N VAL A 61 8.43 5.66 -2.27
CA VAL A 61 7.67 6.82 -1.82
C VAL A 61 8.29 7.27 -0.50
N GLN A 62 9.01 8.39 -0.50
CA GLN A 62 9.84 8.79 0.63
C GLN A 62 9.62 10.27 0.97
N GLY A 63 9.35 10.55 2.26
CA GLY A 63 9.27 11.91 2.77
C GLY A 63 8.05 12.71 2.27
N LEU A 64 7.03 12.04 1.73
CA LEU A 64 5.78 12.68 1.31
C LEU A 64 4.85 12.80 2.50
N SER A 65 5.20 13.65 3.47
CA SER A 65 4.47 13.79 4.73
C SER A 65 3.04 14.29 4.57
N ASN A 66 2.68 14.89 3.43
CA ASN A 66 1.31 15.31 3.12
C ASN A 66 0.48 14.23 2.41
N LEU A 67 1.09 13.10 2.00
CA LEU A 67 0.42 12.06 1.26
C LEU A 67 -0.67 11.42 2.11
N GLN A 68 -1.88 11.31 1.55
CA GLN A 68 -3.07 10.75 2.19
C GLN A 68 -3.52 9.46 1.51
N THR A 69 -3.42 9.41 0.18
CA THR A 69 -3.80 8.25 -0.62
C THR A 69 -2.68 7.85 -1.59
N LEU A 70 -2.40 6.55 -1.64
CA LEU A 70 -1.50 5.94 -2.61
C LEU A 70 -2.19 4.73 -3.25
N PHE A 71 -2.59 4.90 -4.51
CA PHE A 71 -3.12 3.83 -5.35
C PHE A 71 -2.09 3.48 -6.41
N CYS A 72 -1.61 2.24 -6.34
CA CYS A 72 -0.57 1.69 -7.20
C CYS A 72 -0.86 0.21 -7.54
N SER A 73 -2.14 -0.14 -7.66
CA SER A 73 -2.56 -1.49 -8.00
C SER A 73 -2.26 -1.85 -9.45
N ASP A 74 -2.35 -3.13 -9.79
CA ASP A 74 -2.21 -3.62 -11.17
C ASP A 74 -0.91 -3.13 -11.82
N ASN A 75 0.21 -3.50 -11.19
CA ASN A 75 1.56 -3.23 -11.67
C ASN A 75 2.36 -4.55 -11.61
N HIS A 76 3.68 -4.47 -11.73
CA HIS A 76 4.57 -5.64 -11.62
C HIS A 76 5.56 -5.46 -10.47
N MET A 77 5.10 -4.81 -9.39
CA MET A 77 6.01 -4.41 -8.31
C MET A 77 6.44 -5.62 -7.51
N THR A 78 7.75 -5.87 -7.51
CA THR A 78 8.38 -6.84 -6.60
C THR A 78 8.69 -6.24 -5.24
N LYS A 79 8.78 -4.92 -5.17
CA LYS A 79 9.12 -4.16 -3.96
C LYS A 79 8.41 -2.81 -3.91
N LEU A 80 7.78 -2.55 -2.78
CA LEU A 80 7.22 -1.26 -2.41
C LEU A 80 7.87 -0.76 -1.12
N VAL A 81 8.41 0.46 -1.16
CA VAL A 81 8.92 1.15 0.03
C VAL A 81 8.17 2.46 0.18
N VAL A 82 7.41 2.58 1.26
CA VAL A 82 6.79 3.82 1.71
C VAL A 82 7.44 4.20 3.04
N ASN A 83 8.13 5.34 3.06
CA ASN A 83 8.85 5.79 4.23
C ASN A 83 8.55 7.25 4.58
N ASN A 84 8.32 7.54 5.86
CA ASN A 84 8.04 8.89 6.37
C ASN A 84 6.86 9.56 5.62
N CYS A 85 5.77 8.83 5.45
CA CYS A 85 4.52 9.30 4.88
C CYS A 85 3.44 9.26 5.98
N ASP A 86 3.67 10.03 7.05
CA ASP A 86 2.94 9.90 8.33
C ASP A 86 1.43 10.15 8.22
N ASN A 87 0.97 10.84 7.17
CA ASN A 87 -0.44 11.12 6.91
C ASN A 87 -1.11 10.13 5.96
N LEU A 88 -0.39 9.12 5.46
CA LEU A 88 -0.96 8.13 4.55
C LEU A 88 -2.01 7.34 5.31
N SER A 89 -3.25 7.39 4.82
CA SER A 89 -4.40 6.72 5.44
C SER A 89 -4.93 5.56 4.61
N ASP A 90 -4.74 5.61 3.29
CA ASP A 90 -5.27 4.63 2.35
C ASP A 90 -4.18 4.20 1.37
N LEU A 91 -3.87 2.91 1.40
CA LEU A 91 -2.89 2.26 0.55
C LEU A 91 -3.58 1.13 -0.21
N ASN A 92 -3.59 1.25 -1.54
CA ASN A 92 -3.89 0.15 -2.43
C ASN A 92 -2.65 -0.21 -3.25
N ALA A 93 -2.12 -1.41 -3.02
CA ALA A 93 -1.04 -2.02 -3.79
C ALA A 93 -1.41 -3.45 -4.22
N SER A 94 -2.69 -3.74 -4.41
CA SER A 94 -3.16 -5.05 -4.88
C SER A 94 -2.76 -5.34 -6.32
N TYR A 95 -2.82 -6.61 -6.73
CA TYR A 95 -2.47 -7.07 -8.08
C TYR A 95 -1.06 -6.64 -8.48
N ASN A 96 -0.08 -7.07 -7.70
CA ASN A 96 1.35 -6.86 -7.92
C ASN A 96 2.10 -8.19 -7.66
N ASP A 97 3.42 -8.16 -7.73
CA ASP A 97 4.30 -9.31 -7.47
C ASP A 97 5.10 -9.11 -6.16
N LEU A 98 4.51 -8.43 -5.16
CA LEU A 98 5.26 -7.94 -4.00
C LEU A 98 5.78 -9.12 -3.17
N THR A 99 7.10 -9.18 -3.05
CA THR A 99 7.80 -10.08 -2.11
C THR A 99 8.40 -9.31 -0.94
N ALA A 100 8.46 -7.98 -1.03
CA ALA A 100 8.97 -7.10 0.00
C ALA A 100 8.16 -5.80 0.09
N LEU A 101 7.63 -5.54 1.28
CA LEU A 101 6.90 -4.33 1.63
C LEU A 101 7.56 -3.65 2.84
N ASN A 102 7.73 -2.33 2.78
CA ASN A 102 8.15 -1.52 3.92
C ASN A 102 7.22 -0.32 4.05
N LEU A 103 6.63 -0.17 5.23
CA LEU A 103 5.70 0.91 5.59
C LEU A 103 6.19 1.67 6.84
N ASN A 104 7.49 1.94 6.93
CA ASN A 104 8.03 2.68 8.07
C ASN A 104 7.55 4.14 8.06
N GLY A 105 7.10 4.65 9.22
CA GLY A 105 6.61 6.03 9.28
C GLY A 105 5.34 6.26 8.47
N THR A 106 4.39 5.31 8.51
CA THR A 106 3.03 5.44 7.95
C THR A 106 1.98 5.28 9.05
N SER A 107 2.18 5.97 10.18
CA SER A 107 1.44 5.75 11.43
C SER A 107 -0.08 5.94 11.40
N LYS A 108 -0.63 6.51 10.31
CA LYS A 108 -2.06 6.81 10.16
C LYS A 108 -2.79 5.92 9.16
N LEU A 109 -2.16 4.84 8.69
CA LEU A 109 -2.82 3.88 7.81
C LEU A 109 -4.10 3.37 8.47
N ALA A 110 -5.21 3.49 7.74
CA ALA A 110 -6.53 3.03 8.15
C ALA A 110 -7.01 1.88 7.26
N PHE A 111 -6.64 1.90 5.98
CA PHE A 111 -7.00 0.89 5.00
C PHE A 111 -5.76 0.46 4.22
N ILE A 112 -5.54 -0.85 4.18
CA ILE A 112 -4.45 -1.45 3.42
C ILE A 112 -5.05 -2.58 2.58
N ASP A 113 -4.87 -2.48 1.27
CA ASP A 113 -5.19 -3.53 0.31
C ASP A 113 -3.90 -4.02 -0.36
N LEU A 114 -3.57 -5.28 -0.10
CA LEU A 114 -2.43 -6.03 -0.62
C LEU A 114 -2.89 -7.32 -1.32
N GLU A 115 -4.16 -7.40 -1.72
CA GLU A 115 -4.72 -8.55 -2.44
C GLU A 115 -3.85 -8.92 -3.65
N TRP A 116 -3.68 -10.21 -3.95
CA TRP A 116 -2.92 -10.69 -5.13
C TRP A 116 -1.49 -10.17 -5.16
N ASN A 117 -0.68 -10.71 -4.26
CA ASN A 117 0.76 -10.47 -4.17
C ASN A 117 1.48 -11.78 -3.78
N ASP A 118 2.81 -11.73 -3.63
CA ASP A 118 3.64 -12.88 -3.30
C ASP A 118 4.29 -12.75 -1.90
N LEU A 119 3.60 -12.07 -0.96
CA LEU A 119 4.14 -11.86 0.38
C LEU A 119 4.13 -13.18 1.17
N THR A 120 5.23 -13.47 1.86
CA THR A 120 5.37 -14.63 2.75
C THR A 120 5.44 -14.25 4.23
N TYR A 121 5.75 -12.98 4.50
CA TYR A 121 5.81 -12.40 5.84
C TYR A 121 5.28 -10.98 5.76
N LEU A 122 4.48 -10.59 6.74
CA LEU A 122 4.03 -9.22 6.90
C LEU A 122 3.97 -8.85 8.38
N ASP A 123 4.64 -7.76 8.73
CA ASP A 123 4.58 -7.13 10.05
C ASP A 123 3.91 -5.77 9.89
N LEU A 124 2.71 -5.67 10.45
CA LEU A 124 1.95 -4.44 10.63
C LEU A 124 1.67 -4.21 12.10
N SER A 125 2.51 -4.72 13.01
CA SER A 125 2.33 -4.47 14.44
C SER A 125 2.38 -2.98 14.76
N ASN A 126 1.58 -2.58 15.74
CA ASN A 126 1.49 -1.22 16.27
C ASN A 126 1.02 -0.17 15.25
N GLN A 127 -0.04 -0.50 14.49
CA GLN A 127 -0.77 0.44 13.64
C GLN A 127 -2.05 0.91 14.37
N PRO A 128 -1.97 1.99 15.18
CA PRO A 128 -3.06 2.39 16.08
C PRO A 128 -4.33 2.86 15.37
N PHE A 129 -4.29 3.10 14.05
CA PHE A 129 -5.41 3.57 13.25
C PHE A 129 -5.89 2.55 12.20
N LEU A 130 -5.22 1.39 12.07
CA LEU A 130 -5.56 0.40 11.05
C LEU A 130 -6.93 -0.20 11.35
N GLN A 131 -7.87 -0.06 10.41
CA GLN A 131 -9.26 -0.49 10.58
C GLN A 131 -9.59 -1.71 9.72
N ARG A 132 -9.02 -1.79 8.52
CA ARG A 132 -9.22 -2.89 7.58
C ARG A 132 -7.93 -3.26 6.87
N LEU A 133 -7.73 -4.57 6.76
CA LEU A 133 -6.61 -5.16 6.05
C LEU A 133 -7.13 -6.23 5.09
N ASP A 134 -6.79 -6.11 3.82
CA ASP A 134 -6.90 -7.20 2.86
C ASP A 134 -5.51 -7.65 2.44
N VAL A 135 -5.21 -8.92 2.69
CA VAL A 135 -3.98 -9.59 2.27
C VAL A 135 -4.32 -10.91 1.58
N SER A 136 -5.55 -11.05 1.08
CA SER A 136 -5.97 -12.28 0.40
C SER A 136 -5.15 -12.53 -0.86
N HIS A 137 -5.12 -13.79 -1.31
CA HIS A 137 -4.30 -14.20 -2.45
C HIS A 137 -2.82 -13.82 -2.29
N ASN A 138 -2.24 -14.18 -1.14
CA ASN A 138 -0.80 -14.10 -0.88
C ASN A 138 -0.26 -15.48 -0.48
N GLN A 139 1.01 -15.53 -0.10
CA GLN A 139 1.69 -16.76 0.32
C GLN A 139 2.13 -16.66 1.79
N LEU A 140 1.39 -15.90 2.62
CA LEU A 140 1.79 -15.57 3.98
C LEU A 140 1.99 -16.84 4.80
N ILE A 141 3.12 -16.92 5.49
CA ILE A 141 3.44 -17.90 6.53
C ILE A 141 3.20 -17.25 7.89
N THR A 142 3.59 -15.98 8.02
CA THR A 142 3.44 -15.18 9.23
C THR A 142 2.78 -13.84 8.92
N LEU A 143 1.81 -13.48 9.76
CA LEU A 143 1.21 -12.15 9.80
C LEU A 143 1.18 -11.64 11.24
N ASP A 144 1.89 -10.54 11.50
CA ASP A 144 1.92 -9.88 12.81
C ASP A 144 1.11 -8.59 12.79
N LEU A 145 0.05 -8.55 13.59
CA LEU A 145 -0.88 -7.42 13.76
C LEU A 145 -0.91 -6.93 15.21
N THR A 146 0.07 -7.33 16.02
CA THR A 146 0.09 -7.08 17.46
C THR A 146 -0.11 -5.59 17.76
N ASN A 147 -1.00 -5.28 18.70
CA ASN A 147 -1.40 -3.93 19.12
C ASN A 147 -2.12 -3.07 18.06
N ASP A 148 -2.73 -3.67 17.04
CA ASP A 148 -3.62 -2.96 16.12
C ASP A 148 -5.02 -2.78 16.74
N THR A 149 -5.10 -1.93 17.76
CA THR A 149 -6.22 -1.86 18.71
C THR A 149 -7.58 -1.53 18.08
N VAL A 150 -7.61 -0.90 16.90
CA VAL A 150 -8.84 -0.51 16.19
C VAL A 150 -9.13 -1.35 14.94
N LEU A 151 -8.30 -2.37 14.66
CA LEU A 151 -8.50 -3.28 13.53
C LEU A 151 -9.79 -4.05 13.70
N SER A 152 -10.65 -4.00 12.69
CA SER A 152 -12.02 -4.52 12.78
C SER A 152 -12.32 -5.63 11.76
N PHE A 153 -11.60 -5.62 10.64
CA PHE A 153 -11.80 -6.54 9.53
C PHE A 153 -10.45 -6.97 8.95
N ILE A 154 -10.30 -8.28 8.73
CA ILE A 154 -9.14 -8.87 8.08
C ILE A 154 -9.63 -9.85 7.02
N ASN A 155 -9.10 -9.77 5.80
CA ASN A 155 -9.26 -10.80 4.79
C ASN A 155 -7.92 -11.52 4.57
N LEU A 156 -7.89 -12.80 4.93
CA LEU A 156 -6.76 -13.72 4.84
C LEU A 156 -7.00 -14.83 3.81
N SER A 157 -8.08 -14.76 3.03
CA SER A 157 -8.43 -15.79 2.07
C SER A 157 -7.25 -16.13 1.16
N ASP A 158 -7.14 -17.40 0.76
CA ASP A 158 -6.11 -17.85 -0.16
C ASP A 158 -4.66 -17.67 0.30
N ASN A 159 -4.42 -17.56 1.62
CA ASN A 159 -3.08 -17.69 2.24
C ASN A 159 -2.89 -19.10 2.82
N TYR A 160 -2.83 -20.11 1.95
CA TYR A 160 -2.83 -21.52 2.37
C TYR A 160 -1.61 -21.95 3.21
N SER A 161 -0.55 -21.15 3.25
CA SER A 161 0.67 -21.42 4.02
C SER A 161 0.68 -20.79 5.43
N LEU A 162 -0.35 -20.02 5.79
CA LEU A 162 -0.37 -19.21 7.01
C LEU A 162 -0.48 -20.12 8.24
N ASN A 163 0.52 -20.05 9.12
CA ASN A 163 0.56 -20.83 10.37
C ASN A 163 0.92 -20.01 11.62
N ASP A 164 1.30 -18.74 11.46
CA ASP A 164 1.60 -17.81 12.55
C ASP A 164 0.83 -16.50 12.35
N LEU A 165 -0.36 -16.41 12.94
CA LEU A 165 -1.17 -15.19 12.96
C LEU A 165 -1.15 -14.60 14.37
N ARG A 166 -0.62 -13.38 14.51
CA ARG A 166 -0.49 -12.70 15.81
C ARG A 166 -1.42 -11.51 15.87
N THR A 167 -2.35 -11.54 16.81
CA THR A 167 -3.39 -10.50 17.00
C THR A 167 -3.50 -10.05 18.45
N ASP A 168 -2.44 -10.24 19.24
CA ASP A 168 -2.43 -9.80 20.64
C ASP A 168 -2.65 -8.28 20.70
N GLY A 169 -3.61 -7.82 21.50
CA GLY A 169 -3.97 -6.40 21.58
C GLY A 169 -4.97 -5.92 20.52
N CYS A 170 -5.38 -6.75 19.55
CA CYS A 170 -6.39 -6.40 18.54
C CYS A 170 -7.83 -6.57 19.07
N TYR A 171 -8.22 -5.78 20.07
CA TYR A 171 -9.50 -5.95 20.77
C TYR A 171 -10.76 -5.59 19.93
N SER A 172 -10.57 -4.95 18.77
CA SER A 172 -11.68 -4.47 17.92
C SER A 172 -12.05 -5.40 16.78
N ILE A 173 -11.34 -6.54 16.59
CA ILE A 173 -11.59 -7.45 15.47
C ILE A 173 -13.00 -8.03 15.57
N ARG A 174 -13.78 -7.87 14.50
CA ARG A 174 -15.16 -8.40 14.39
C ARG A 174 -15.28 -9.46 13.31
N GLN A 175 -14.39 -9.44 12.34
CA GLN A 175 -14.45 -10.34 11.19
C GLN A 175 -13.06 -10.67 10.69
N ILE A 176 -12.81 -11.96 10.54
CA ILE A 176 -11.69 -12.52 9.79
C ILE A 176 -12.29 -13.39 8.69
N VAL A 177 -11.95 -13.11 7.44
CA VAL A 177 -12.39 -13.87 6.27
C VAL A 177 -11.24 -14.76 5.79
N GLY A 178 -11.53 -16.03 5.48
CA GLY A 178 -10.55 -17.01 5.03
C GLY A 178 -10.48 -18.26 5.92
N THR A 179 -9.90 -19.33 5.41
CA THR A 179 -9.69 -20.57 6.18
C THR A 179 -8.29 -20.58 6.76
N TRP A 180 -8.16 -20.30 8.05
CA TRP A 180 -6.94 -20.61 8.78
C TRP A 180 -7.03 -22.05 9.28
N HIS A 181 -6.24 -22.95 8.69
CA HIS A 181 -6.11 -24.32 9.16
C HIS A 181 -5.12 -24.35 10.32
N ASP A 182 -5.52 -23.85 11.49
CA ASP A 182 -5.26 -24.57 12.74
C ASP A 182 -6.05 -24.01 13.92
N TYR A 183 -6.33 -24.92 14.82
CA TYR A 183 -7.31 -24.91 15.89
C TYR A 183 -7.04 -23.96 17.07
N ASN A 184 -8.16 -23.69 17.78
CA ASN A 184 -8.32 -23.37 19.22
C ASN A 184 -8.18 -21.91 19.66
N PHE A 185 -9.32 -21.19 19.62
CA PHE A 185 -9.64 -20.17 20.62
C PHE A 185 -9.66 -20.76 22.04
#